data_AF-A0A9P5QCW4-F1
#
_entry.id   AF-A0A9P5QCW4-F1
#
_cell.length_a   1.000
_cell.length_b   1.000
_cell.length_c   1.000
_cell.angle_alpha   90.00
_cell.angle_beta   90.00
_cell.angle_gamma   90.00
#
_symmetry.space_group_name_H-M   'P 1'
#
loop_
_entity.id
_entity.type
_entity.pdbx_description
1 polymer ?
#
loop_
_entity_poly.entity_id
_entity_poly.type
_entity_poly.pdbx_seq_one_letter_code
_entity_poly.pdbx_strand_id
1 'polypeptide(L)'
;GRLTIEDIVAKLYTNPRKIFTLPEQKDSYVEIETDRASVLSSQSGPFAGKALSGTVHRVVLHGETAYLDGAWYTTGSEGQDLSGLTQVITKAIEKIIVPTPGPITQTSLYSPRLGPSVDIPVPSTPSARHGDARRGSTQIEPTTVVPIQTAKESSIPSSVARLLNNSPFSHRHILSSRQFDRNELHMLFGLAHEMRTQVERNGSIDLLHGKVMCSMFYEPSTRTSCSFAAAMCRLGGTVVSADGSSSSVVKGETLADTIRTLGCYGDLIVLRHPDPGSAATAAKFSKVPIINAGDGIGEHPTQAFLDVYTIREELGTVNGLTITLVGDLKNGRTVHSLVKLLVYYHVTLNFVSPPSLRMPDEVKIELTKAGISFNEYSDLNEVIAESDVVYVTRVQKERFSDLAEYERVKSAYVINNKLMRKAKTQMIVMHPLPRVTEIEPEVDFDQRAAYFRQMRYGLYVRMALLAL
;
A
#
# COMPACT_ATOMS: atom_id res chain seq x y z
N GLY A 1 0.75 -34.95 30.21
CA GLY A 1 0.29 -35.53 28.94
C GLY A 1 -1.10 -35.06 28.55
N ARG A 2 -1.34 -33.75 28.57
CA ARG A 2 -2.49 -33.12 27.90
C ARG A 2 -1.87 -32.07 26.98
N LEU A 3 -2.20 -32.14 25.69
CA LEU A 3 -1.76 -31.14 24.71
C LEU A 3 -2.78 -30.01 24.73
N THR A 4 -2.32 -28.76 24.79
CA THR A 4 -3.20 -27.61 24.56
C THR A 4 -3.55 -27.48 23.07
N ILE A 5 -4.47 -26.59 22.70
CA ILE A 5 -4.77 -26.31 21.29
C ILE A 5 -3.52 -25.77 20.59
N GLU A 6 -2.74 -24.93 21.27
CA GLU A 6 -1.47 -24.41 20.79
C GLU A 6 -0.45 -25.54 20.55
N ASP A 7 -0.38 -26.54 21.44
CA ASP A 7 0.48 -27.71 21.24
C ASP A 7 0.06 -28.54 20.03
N ILE A 8 -1.24 -28.66 19.77
CA ILE A 8 -1.78 -29.37 18.61
C ILE A 8 -1.42 -28.61 17.32
N VAL A 9 -1.61 -27.29 17.29
CA VAL A 9 -1.22 -26.42 16.15
C VAL A 9 0.29 -26.46 15.94
N ALA A 10 1.09 -26.42 17.01
CA ALA A 10 2.53 -26.52 16.92
C ALA A 10 2.95 -27.87 16.31
N LYS A 11 2.35 -28.98 16.79
CA LYS A 11 2.73 -30.34 16.39
C LYS A 11 2.23 -30.74 15.01
N LEU A 12 1.01 -30.35 14.62
CA LEU A 12 0.36 -30.80 13.39
C LEU A 12 0.44 -29.79 12.23
N TYR A 13 0.72 -28.51 12.51
CA TYR A 13 0.78 -27.47 11.49
C TYR A 13 2.15 -26.77 11.45
N THR A 14 2.55 -26.12 12.55
CA THR A 14 3.72 -25.22 12.54
C THR A 14 5.04 -25.98 12.36
N ASN A 15 5.25 -27.05 13.13
CA ASN A 15 6.49 -27.83 13.06
C ASN A 15 6.64 -28.57 11.74
N PRO A 16 5.63 -29.30 11.21
CA PRO A 16 5.73 -29.90 9.88
C PRO A 16 6.00 -28.88 8.77
N ARG A 17 5.33 -27.72 8.79
CA ARG A 17 5.60 -26.65 7.81
C ARG A 17 7.04 -26.17 7.85
N LYS A 18 7.62 -26.02 9.05
CA LYS A 18 9.01 -25.62 9.22
C LYS A 18 10.00 -26.71 8.83
N ILE A 19 9.75 -27.96 9.22
CA ILE A 19 10.64 -29.11 8.95
C ILE A 19 10.70 -29.42 7.46
N PHE A 20 9.54 -29.41 6.79
CA PHE A 20 9.43 -29.77 5.38
C PHE A 20 9.43 -28.55 4.44
N THR A 21 9.59 -27.33 4.99
CA THR A 21 9.55 -26.06 4.24
C THR A 21 8.31 -25.97 3.34
N LEU A 22 7.15 -26.34 3.89
CA LEU A 22 5.90 -26.33 3.14
C LEU A 22 5.35 -24.90 3.06
N PRO A 23 4.87 -24.46 1.88
CA PRO A 23 4.24 -23.16 1.73
C PRO A 23 2.99 -23.06 2.60
N GLU A 24 2.57 -21.82 2.90
CA GLU A 24 1.31 -21.60 3.60
C GLU A 24 0.12 -21.97 2.71
N GLN A 25 -0.66 -22.94 3.15
CA GLN A 25 -1.90 -23.34 2.48
C GLN A 25 -3.07 -22.65 3.17
N LYS A 26 -3.33 -21.38 2.83
CA LYS A 26 -4.41 -20.58 3.46
C LYS A 26 -5.80 -21.15 3.19
N ASP A 27 -5.96 -21.83 2.07
CA ASP A 27 -7.22 -22.41 1.64
C ASP A 27 -7.40 -23.86 2.14
N SER A 28 -6.49 -24.36 2.98
CA SER A 28 -6.59 -25.68 3.61
C SER A 28 -6.57 -25.55 5.12
N TYR A 29 -7.67 -25.89 5.78
CA TYR A 29 -7.81 -25.75 7.23
C TYR A 29 -8.80 -26.77 7.80
N VAL A 30 -8.73 -26.96 9.12
CA VAL A 30 -9.60 -27.87 9.87
C VAL A 30 -10.35 -27.07 10.93
N GLU A 31 -11.67 -27.17 10.93
CA GLU A 31 -12.56 -26.60 11.94
C GLU A 31 -12.92 -27.68 12.97
N ILE A 32 -12.75 -27.34 14.25
CA ILE A 32 -13.01 -28.23 15.39
C ILE A 32 -13.98 -27.54 16.33
N GLU A 33 -15.07 -28.21 16.68
CA GLU A 33 -16.00 -27.79 17.73
C GLU A 33 -15.59 -28.45 19.06
N THR A 34 -15.09 -27.66 20.00
CA THR A 34 -14.57 -28.18 21.29
C THR A 34 -15.66 -28.61 22.26
N ASP A 35 -16.84 -27.98 22.17
CA ASP A 35 -17.90 -28.08 23.17
C ASP A 35 -18.95 -29.15 22.83
N ARG A 36 -18.82 -29.77 21.64
CA ARG A 36 -19.73 -30.81 21.17
C ARG A 36 -19.31 -32.17 21.70
N ALA A 37 -20.21 -32.84 22.41
CA ALA A 37 -20.00 -34.21 22.89
C ALA A 37 -20.05 -35.19 21.70
N SER A 38 -19.07 -36.09 21.64
CA SER A 38 -18.99 -37.14 20.64
C SER A 38 -18.52 -38.45 21.23
N VAL A 39 -19.09 -39.53 20.70
CA VAL A 39 -18.76 -40.89 21.06
C VAL A 39 -17.90 -41.45 19.93
N LEU A 40 -16.65 -41.76 20.23
CA LEU A 40 -15.78 -42.46 19.29
C LEU A 40 -16.42 -43.80 18.89
N SER A 41 -16.66 -43.98 17.59
CA SER A 41 -17.18 -45.23 17.02
C SER A 41 -16.14 -46.37 16.98
N SER A 42 -14.87 -46.07 17.31
CA SER A 42 -13.77 -47.02 17.31
C SER A 42 -13.78 -47.96 18.52
N GLN A 43 -13.73 -49.27 18.26
CA GLN A 43 -13.63 -50.32 19.28
C GLN A 43 -12.22 -50.54 19.85
N SER A 44 -11.24 -49.68 19.56
CA SER A 44 -9.89 -49.82 20.13
C SER A 44 -9.30 -48.49 20.60
N GLY A 45 -8.77 -48.51 21.83
CA GLY A 45 -8.09 -47.39 22.48
C GLY A 45 -8.58 -47.15 23.92
N PRO A 46 -7.81 -46.40 24.75
CA PRO A 46 -8.13 -46.16 26.17
C PRO A 46 -9.40 -45.33 26.42
N PHE A 47 -10.01 -44.82 25.35
CA PHE A 47 -11.22 -43.99 25.36
C PHE A 47 -12.40 -44.61 24.59
N ALA A 48 -12.30 -45.88 24.17
CA ALA A 48 -13.40 -46.58 23.52
C ALA A 48 -14.65 -46.59 24.42
N GLY A 49 -15.80 -46.17 23.89
CA GLY A 49 -17.08 -46.11 24.61
C GLY A 49 -17.24 -44.96 25.62
N LYS A 50 -16.24 -44.06 25.77
CA LYS A 50 -16.38 -42.86 26.61
C LYS A 50 -16.86 -41.67 25.79
N ALA A 51 -17.76 -40.87 26.35
CA ALA A 51 -18.14 -39.58 25.78
C ALA A 51 -16.95 -38.62 25.90
N LEU A 52 -16.46 -38.13 24.76
CA LEU A 52 -15.42 -37.10 24.68
C LEU A 52 -16.04 -35.78 24.23
N SER A 53 -15.47 -34.66 24.66
CA SER A 53 -15.81 -33.32 24.16
C SER A 53 -14.83 -32.96 23.05
N GLY A 54 -15.33 -32.64 21.86
CA GLY A 54 -14.52 -32.27 20.71
C GLY A 54 -14.86 -33.09 19.46
N THR A 55 -15.28 -32.42 18.39
CA THR A 55 -15.46 -33.03 17.06
C THR A 55 -14.80 -32.20 15.98
N VAL A 56 -14.19 -32.86 14.99
CA VAL A 56 -13.88 -32.21 13.72
C VAL A 56 -15.22 -31.88 13.06
N HIS A 57 -15.50 -30.61 12.85
CA HIS A 57 -16.72 -30.15 12.18
C HIS A 57 -16.52 -30.18 10.67
N ARG A 58 -15.43 -29.58 10.19
CA ARG A 58 -15.15 -29.44 8.76
C ARG A 58 -13.67 -29.56 8.45
N VAL A 59 -13.33 -30.24 7.36
CA VAL A 59 -11.98 -30.20 6.77
C VAL A 59 -12.11 -29.58 5.39
N VAL A 60 -11.38 -28.51 5.15
CA VAL A 60 -11.27 -27.85 3.86
C VAL A 60 -9.88 -28.13 3.31
N LEU A 61 -9.80 -28.62 2.08
CA LEU A 61 -8.57 -28.83 1.33
C LEU A 61 -8.67 -28.00 0.06
N HIS A 62 -7.74 -27.07 -0.16
CA HIS A 62 -7.68 -26.23 -1.36
C HIS A 62 -8.99 -25.48 -1.68
N GLY A 63 -9.71 -25.05 -0.64
CA GLY A 63 -10.99 -24.34 -0.75
C GLY A 63 -12.21 -25.25 -0.87
N GLU A 64 -12.04 -26.57 -1.02
CA GLU A 64 -13.13 -27.54 -1.11
C GLU A 64 -13.34 -28.31 0.20
N THR A 65 -14.61 -28.56 0.55
CA THR A 65 -14.95 -29.32 1.76
C THR A 65 -14.69 -30.80 1.53
N ALA A 66 -13.64 -31.34 2.15
CA ALA A 66 -13.31 -32.76 2.10
C ALA A 66 -14.09 -33.57 3.13
N TYR A 67 -14.45 -32.96 4.27
CA TYR A 67 -15.19 -33.61 5.36
C TYR A 67 -16.12 -32.60 6.03
N LEU A 68 -17.34 -33.02 6.36
CA LEU A 68 -18.30 -32.24 7.13
C LEU A 68 -19.12 -33.19 8.03
N ASP A 69 -19.11 -32.94 9.34
CA ASP A 69 -19.96 -33.59 10.35
C ASP A 69 -20.12 -35.13 10.19
N GLY A 70 -19.01 -35.85 9.99
CA GLY A 70 -19.01 -37.32 9.90
C GLY A 70 -19.04 -37.89 8.49
N ALA A 71 -19.31 -37.07 7.47
CA ALA A 71 -19.34 -37.48 6.06
C ALA A 71 -18.11 -36.99 5.29
N TRP A 72 -17.58 -37.86 4.43
CA TRP A 72 -16.48 -37.55 3.51
C TRP A 72 -17.04 -37.16 2.14
N TYR A 73 -16.49 -36.11 1.55
CA TYR A 73 -16.95 -35.53 0.28
C TYR A 73 -15.87 -35.52 -0.80
N THR A 74 -14.72 -36.14 -0.57
CA THR A 74 -13.58 -36.14 -1.50
C THR A 74 -13.83 -36.99 -2.75
N THR A 75 -13.65 -36.41 -3.93
CA THR A 75 -13.54 -37.12 -5.21
C THR A 75 -12.08 -37.37 -5.59
N GLY A 76 -11.40 -38.27 -4.87
CA GLY A 76 -10.05 -38.75 -5.22
C GLY A 76 -8.88 -38.04 -4.55
N SER A 77 -7.65 -38.49 -4.87
CA SER A 77 -6.40 -38.02 -4.26
C SER A 77 -5.87 -36.75 -4.94
N GLU A 78 -6.23 -35.58 -4.43
CA GLU A 78 -5.78 -34.28 -4.94
C GLU A 78 -4.46 -33.81 -4.30
N GLY A 79 -3.46 -34.70 -4.25
CA GLY A 79 -2.12 -34.34 -3.82
C GLY A 79 -1.30 -33.79 -4.99
N GLN A 80 -0.76 -32.58 -4.88
CA GLN A 80 0.29 -32.09 -5.80
C GLN A 80 1.69 -32.36 -5.23
N ASP A 81 2.63 -32.80 -6.07
CA ASP A 81 4.03 -32.99 -5.68
C ASP A 81 4.70 -31.63 -5.45
N LEU A 82 5.07 -31.37 -4.19
CA LEU A 82 5.70 -30.11 -3.76
C LEU A 82 7.23 -30.19 -3.67
N SER A 83 7.84 -31.35 -3.96
CA SER A 83 9.28 -31.58 -3.80
C SER A 83 10.16 -30.61 -4.61
N GLY A 84 9.67 -30.13 -5.77
CA GLY A 84 10.35 -29.14 -6.61
C GLY A 84 10.41 -27.73 -6.02
N LEU A 85 9.36 -27.29 -5.31
CA LEU A 85 9.31 -25.97 -4.66
C LEU A 85 10.26 -25.91 -3.46
N THR A 86 10.37 -27.01 -2.71
CA THR A 86 11.29 -27.12 -1.57
C THR A 86 12.75 -26.95 -2.00
N GLN A 87 13.17 -27.57 -3.13
CA GLN A 87 14.55 -27.45 -3.62
C GLN A 87 14.91 -26.03 -4.10
N VAL A 88 13.96 -25.29 -4.67
CA VAL A 88 14.18 -23.90 -5.13
C VAL A 88 14.36 -22.95 -3.95
N ILE A 89 13.58 -23.13 -2.88
CA ILE A 89 13.70 -22.33 -1.65
C ILE A 89 15.03 -22.63 -0.95
N THR A 90 15.44 -23.89 -0.84
CA THR A 90 16.71 -24.26 -0.20
C THR A 90 17.93 -23.71 -0.97
N LYS A 91 17.93 -23.75 -2.31
CA LYS A 91 19.00 -23.15 -3.14
C LYS A 91 19.04 -21.62 -3.06
N ALA A 92 17.90 -20.96 -2.88
CA ALA A 92 17.85 -19.52 -2.68
C ALA A 92 18.45 -19.12 -1.32
N ILE A 93 18.29 -19.95 -0.29
CA ILE A 93 18.87 -19.72 1.05
C ILE A 93 20.39 -20.00 1.05
N GLU A 94 20.87 -21.05 0.37
CA GLU A 94 22.32 -21.33 0.27
C GLU A 94 23.09 -20.23 -0.49
N LYS A 95 22.47 -19.60 -1.50
CA LYS A 95 23.07 -18.46 -2.23
C LYS A 95 23.26 -17.19 -1.39
N ILE A 96 22.60 -17.10 -0.23
CA ILE A 96 22.69 -15.94 0.65
C ILE A 96 23.86 -16.08 1.65
N ILE A 97 24.44 -17.29 1.83
CA ILE A 97 25.30 -17.58 2.99
C ILE A 97 26.82 -17.69 2.70
N VAL A 98 27.29 -17.75 1.44
CA VAL A 98 28.74 -17.91 1.17
C VAL A 98 29.35 -16.73 0.38
N PRO A 99 30.20 -15.88 0.99
CA PRO A 99 31.06 -14.96 0.25
C PRO A 99 32.36 -15.67 -0.17
N THR A 100 32.67 -15.66 -1.46
CA THR A 100 33.98 -16.13 -1.97
C THR A 100 34.80 -14.90 -2.42
N PRO A 101 36.06 -14.73 -1.98
CA PRO A 101 36.92 -13.64 -2.45
C PRO A 101 37.54 -13.97 -3.81
N GLY A 102 37.35 -13.10 -4.80
CA GLY A 102 38.01 -13.18 -6.11
C GLY A 102 39.33 -12.38 -6.15
N PRO A 103 40.38 -12.84 -6.87
CA PRO A 103 41.66 -12.18 -6.93
C PRO A 103 41.72 -11.07 -8.00
N ILE A 104 42.63 -10.14 -7.75
CA ILE A 104 43.00 -8.98 -8.57
C ILE A 104 43.76 -9.43 -9.83
N THR A 105 43.48 -8.84 -11.00
CA THR A 105 44.49 -8.67 -12.06
C THR A 105 44.17 -7.49 -12.98
N GLN A 106 45.22 -6.75 -13.34
CA GLN A 106 45.26 -5.52 -14.14
C GLN A 106 45.39 -5.78 -15.66
N THR A 107 45.15 -4.72 -16.45
CA THR A 107 45.63 -4.42 -17.84
C THR A 107 45.06 -5.27 -19.00
N SER A 108 44.82 -4.80 -20.24
CA SER A 108 45.05 -3.55 -20.97
C SER A 108 44.09 -3.44 -22.19
N LEU A 109 44.08 -2.26 -22.81
CA LEU A 109 43.41 -1.84 -24.04
C LEU A 109 43.65 -2.75 -25.25
N TYR A 110 42.63 -2.97 -26.10
CA TYR A 110 42.71 -2.90 -27.58
C TYR A 110 41.30 -3.11 -28.19
N SER A 111 40.90 -2.23 -29.11
CA SER A 111 39.91 -2.51 -30.18
C SER A 111 40.69 -2.72 -31.49
N PRO A 112 40.19 -3.40 -32.54
CA PRO A 112 39.14 -2.81 -33.39
C PRO A 112 38.22 -3.75 -34.24
N ARG A 113 37.11 -3.14 -34.69
CA ARG A 113 36.44 -3.19 -36.02
C ARG A 113 35.46 -4.32 -36.43
N LEU A 114 34.39 -3.83 -37.06
CA LEU A 114 33.27 -4.48 -37.75
C LEU A 114 33.64 -5.09 -39.12
N GLY A 115 32.88 -6.12 -39.53
CA GLY A 115 32.70 -6.58 -40.92
C GLY A 115 31.80 -7.83 -41.01
N PRO A 116 31.09 -8.09 -42.13
CA PRO A 116 29.66 -8.44 -42.10
C PRO A 116 29.30 -9.90 -42.47
N SER A 117 27.98 -10.14 -42.37
CA SER A 117 27.11 -11.30 -42.61
C SER A 117 27.36 -12.21 -43.82
N VAL A 118 27.12 -13.51 -43.65
CA VAL A 118 26.88 -14.52 -44.71
C VAL A 118 25.84 -15.56 -44.24
N ASP A 119 24.78 -15.72 -45.06
CA ASP A 119 23.71 -16.73 -45.00
C ASP A 119 24.14 -18.09 -45.63
N ILE A 120 23.18 -19.04 -45.75
CA ILE A 120 23.11 -20.26 -46.63
C ILE A 120 23.16 -21.60 -45.79
N PRO A 121 22.47 -22.71 -46.15
CA PRO A 121 21.03 -23.00 -46.35
C PRO A 121 20.59 -24.34 -45.66
N VAL A 122 19.31 -24.74 -45.79
CA VAL A 122 18.74 -26.04 -45.35
C VAL A 122 18.76 -27.09 -46.48
N PRO A 123 18.94 -28.39 -46.18
CA PRO A 123 18.34 -29.45 -47.01
C PRO A 123 17.56 -30.54 -46.26
N SER A 124 16.68 -31.16 -47.05
CA SER A 124 15.55 -32.06 -46.76
C SER A 124 15.87 -33.56 -46.54
N THR A 125 14.87 -34.26 -45.97
CA THR A 125 14.77 -35.69 -45.59
C THR A 125 14.89 -36.72 -46.71
N PRO A 126 15.10 -38.01 -46.37
CA PRO A 126 14.03 -39.00 -46.60
C PRO A 126 13.87 -40.08 -45.50
N SER A 127 12.78 -40.83 -45.62
CA SER A 127 12.10 -41.72 -44.64
C SER A 127 12.38 -43.21 -44.86
N ALA A 128 12.51 -44.01 -43.78
CA ALA A 128 12.10 -45.43 -43.72
C ALA A 128 11.99 -45.98 -42.28
N ARG A 129 10.90 -46.72 -42.04
CA ARG A 129 10.45 -47.50 -40.86
C ARG A 129 11.36 -48.74 -40.61
N HIS A 130 11.48 -49.43 -39.47
CA HIS A 130 10.69 -49.69 -38.25
C HIS A 130 11.65 -50.19 -37.13
N GLY A 131 11.33 -49.97 -35.86
CA GLY A 131 12.00 -50.65 -34.73
C GLY A 131 11.63 -50.05 -33.37
N ASP A 132 10.80 -50.77 -32.62
CA ASP A 132 10.39 -50.52 -31.24
C ASP A 132 11.55 -50.24 -30.28
N ALA A 133 11.47 -49.15 -29.51
CA ALA A 133 11.84 -49.09 -28.09
C ALA A 133 11.80 -47.64 -27.55
N ARG A 134 10.93 -47.42 -26.55
CA ARG A 134 11.13 -46.60 -25.34
C ARG A 134 12.13 -45.43 -25.44
N ARG A 135 11.61 -44.20 -25.49
CA ARG A 135 11.89 -43.09 -24.54
C ARG A 135 11.28 -41.80 -25.07
N GLY A 136 10.46 -41.16 -24.24
CA GLY A 136 9.91 -39.84 -24.50
C GLY A 136 11.00 -38.77 -24.47
N SER A 137 11.02 -37.94 -25.51
CA SER A 137 11.57 -36.59 -25.47
C SER A 137 10.66 -35.73 -26.34
N THR A 138 9.62 -35.19 -25.72
CA THR A 138 8.76 -34.18 -26.34
C THR A 138 9.52 -32.86 -26.39
N GLN A 139 9.36 -32.20 -27.52
CA GLN A 139 9.96 -30.93 -27.90
C GLN A 139 9.70 -29.85 -26.86
N ILE A 140 10.71 -28.99 -26.67
CA ILE A 140 10.54 -27.69 -26.01
C ILE A 140 9.75 -26.82 -26.98
N GLU A 141 8.43 -26.76 -26.82
CA GLU A 141 7.65 -25.62 -27.32
C GLU A 141 8.08 -24.35 -26.56
N PRO A 142 8.10 -23.17 -27.19
CA PRO A 142 8.33 -21.93 -26.48
C PRO A 142 7.29 -21.85 -25.37
N THR A 143 7.77 -21.70 -24.14
CA THR A 143 6.98 -21.75 -22.92
C THR A 143 5.76 -20.86 -23.10
N THR A 144 4.60 -21.50 -23.25
CA THR A 144 3.30 -20.86 -23.15
C THR A 144 3.31 -20.20 -21.77
N VAL A 145 3.38 -18.87 -21.77
CA VAL A 145 3.12 -18.07 -20.58
C VAL A 145 1.77 -18.53 -20.08
N VAL A 146 1.72 -19.25 -18.96
CA VAL A 146 0.47 -19.59 -18.31
C VAL A 146 -0.14 -18.25 -17.92
N PRO A 147 -1.27 -17.83 -18.51
CA PRO A 147 -1.93 -16.63 -18.08
C PRO A 147 -2.32 -16.86 -16.62
N ILE A 148 -2.05 -15.89 -15.76
CA ILE A 148 -2.80 -15.76 -14.51
C ILE A 148 -4.26 -15.91 -14.92
N GLN A 149 -4.98 -16.88 -14.32
CA GLN A 149 -6.41 -17.07 -14.57
C GLN A 149 -7.06 -15.69 -14.52
N THR A 150 -7.51 -15.25 -15.69
CA THR A 150 -8.17 -13.96 -15.86
C THR A 150 -9.25 -13.88 -14.80
N ALA A 151 -9.14 -12.87 -13.95
CA ALA A 151 -10.23 -12.48 -13.06
C ALA A 151 -11.51 -12.54 -13.88
N LYS A 152 -12.60 -13.12 -13.32
CA LYS A 152 -13.95 -12.94 -13.85
C LYS A 152 -14.03 -11.49 -14.30
N GLU A 153 -14.25 -11.24 -15.60
CA GLU A 153 -14.26 -9.89 -16.18
C GLU A 153 -15.16 -9.01 -15.31
N SER A 154 -14.55 -8.27 -14.39
CA SER A 154 -15.21 -7.25 -13.62
C SER A 154 -15.41 -6.14 -14.64
N SER A 155 -16.50 -6.22 -15.39
CA SER A 155 -16.83 -5.19 -16.37
C SER A 155 -16.89 -3.87 -15.62
N ILE A 156 -15.95 -2.99 -15.95
CA ILE A 156 -15.87 -1.66 -15.38
C ILE A 156 -17.24 -1.01 -15.58
N PRO A 157 -17.91 -0.50 -14.53
CA PRO A 157 -19.20 0.14 -14.69
C PRO A 157 -19.10 1.21 -15.79
N SER A 158 -20.11 1.28 -16.66
CA SER A 158 -20.08 2.19 -17.82
C SER A 158 -19.93 3.67 -17.45
N SER A 159 -20.29 4.05 -16.22
CA SER A 159 -20.03 5.35 -15.61
C SER A 159 -18.54 5.63 -15.38
N VAL A 160 -17.79 4.64 -14.91
CA VAL A 160 -16.33 4.73 -14.70
C VAL A 160 -15.62 4.85 -16.04
N ALA A 161 -15.96 4.00 -17.00
CA ALA A 161 -15.33 4.05 -18.33
C ALA A 161 -15.49 5.42 -19.01
N ARG A 162 -16.64 6.09 -18.82
CA ARG A 162 -16.86 7.46 -19.31
C ARG A 162 -16.02 8.51 -18.59
N LEU A 163 -15.84 8.39 -17.28
CA LEU A 163 -15.00 9.30 -16.50
C LEU A 163 -13.52 9.20 -16.90
N LEU A 164 -13.05 7.99 -17.21
CA LEU A 164 -11.66 7.74 -17.60
C LEU A 164 -11.34 8.28 -19.00
N ASN A 165 -12.25 8.13 -19.98
CA ASN A 165 -11.97 8.46 -21.39
C ASN A 165 -11.74 9.96 -21.67
N ASN A 166 -12.18 10.87 -20.80
CA ASN A 166 -12.02 12.33 -20.95
C ASN A 166 -11.55 13.01 -19.66
N SER A 167 -10.72 12.31 -18.88
CA SER A 167 -10.20 12.81 -17.61
C SER A 167 -9.26 14.02 -17.80
N PRO A 168 -9.45 15.13 -17.08
CA PRO A 168 -8.50 16.26 -17.07
C PRO A 168 -7.18 15.93 -16.36
N PHE A 169 -7.08 14.75 -15.73
CA PHE A 169 -5.86 14.22 -15.14
C PHE A 169 -5.03 13.41 -16.13
N SER A 170 -5.59 13.05 -17.29
CA SER A 170 -4.92 12.17 -18.25
C SER A 170 -3.59 12.77 -18.69
N HIS A 171 -2.52 11.97 -18.54
CA HIS A 171 -1.14 12.34 -18.85
C HIS A 171 -0.62 13.60 -18.11
N ARG A 172 -1.27 14.01 -17.02
CA ARG A 172 -0.92 15.23 -16.28
C ARG A 172 -0.01 14.92 -15.08
N HIS A 173 0.98 15.77 -14.84
CA HIS A 173 1.77 15.70 -13.61
C HIS A 173 0.98 16.22 -12.41
N ILE A 174 1.03 15.48 -11.30
CA ILE A 174 0.38 15.80 -10.02
C ILE A 174 1.44 16.30 -9.05
N LEU A 175 1.71 17.61 -9.06
CA LEU A 175 2.84 18.25 -8.37
C LEU A 175 2.41 19.05 -7.14
N SER A 176 1.30 19.77 -7.23
CA SER A 176 0.79 20.68 -6.19
C SER A 176 -0.73 20.57 -6.08
N SER A 177 -1.25 20.81 -4.87
CA SER A 177 -2.69 20.87 -4.60
C SER A 177 -3.39 22.00 -5.37
N ARG A 178 -2.66 23.05 -5.77
CA ARG A 178 -3.20 24.21 -6.50
C ARG A 178 -3.55 23.93 -7.95
N GLN A 179 -3.08 22.81 -8.49
CA GLN A 179 -3.36 22.46 -9.89
C GLN A 179 -4.83 22.07 -10.11
N PHE A 180 -5.56 21.75 -9.04
CA PHE A 180 -6.87 21.13 -9.13
C PHE A 180 -7.97 22.11 -8.71
N ASP A 181 -8.99 22.20 -9.55
CA ASP A 181 -10.20 22.92 -9.21
C ASP A 181 -11.22 22.02 -8.45
N ARG A 182 -12.33 22.63 -8.03
CA ARG A 182 -13.38 21.93 -7.29
C ARG A 182 -14.06 20.81 -8.10
N ASN A 183 -14.18 20.95 -9.41
CA ASN A 183 -14.83 19.96 -10.28
C ASN A 183 -13.91 18.73 -10.48
N GLU A 184 -12.62 18.98 -10.67
CA GLU A 184 -11.59 17.93 -10.75
C GLU A 184 -11.51 17.14 -9.44
N LEU A 185 -11.53 17.83 -8.29
CA LEU A 185 -11.60 17.16 -6.98
C LEU A 185 -12.89 16.34 -6.81
N HIS A 186 -14.02 16.86 -7.27
CA HIS A 186 -15.29 16.13 -7.23
C HIS A 186 -15.23 14.85 -8.06
N MET A 187 -14.65 14.91 -9.27
CA MET A 187 -14.42 13.75 -10.13
C MET A 187 -13.52 12.72 -9.44
N LEU A 188 -12.37 13.15 -8.91
CA LEU A 188 -11.43 12.29 -8.20
C LEU A 188 -12.11 11.56 -7.03
N PHE A 189 -12.87 12.29 -6.22
CA PHE A 189 -13.57 11.71 -5.06
C PHE A 189 -14.74 10.80 -5.45
N GLY A 190 -15.45 11.12 -6.53
CA GLY A 190 -16.48 10.24 -7.08
C GLY A 190 -15.89 8.90 -7.53
N LEU A 191 -14.75 8.94 -8.23
CA LEU A 191 -14.06 7.73 -8.65
C LEU A 191 -13.45 6.98 -7.46
N ALA A 192 -12.90 7.67 -6.46
CA ALA A 192 -12.37 7.04 -5.25
C ALA A 192 -13.45 6.24 -4.50
N HIS A 193 -14.67 6.77 -4.43
CA HIS A 193 -15.81 6.05 -3.85
C HIS A 193 -16.17 4.78 -4.64
N GLU A 194 -16.10 4.83 -5.98
CA GLU A 194 -16.30 3.65 -6.81
C GLU A 194 -15.17 2.62 -6.63
N MET A 195 -13.90 3.06 -6.57
CA MET A 195 -12.76 2.19 -6.28
C MET A 195 -12.92 1.47 -4.94
N ARG A 196 -13.41 2.17 -3.92
CA ARG A 196 -13.77 1.57 -2.63
C ARG A 196 -14.80 0.46 -2.79
N THR A 197 -15.92 0.76 -3.45
CA THR A 197 -17.03 -0.19 -3.66
C THR A 197 -16.56 -1.44 -4.42
N GLN A 198 -15.75 -1.26 -5.45
CA GLN A 198 -15.19 -2.35 -6.24
C GLN A 198 -14.22 -3.21 -5.44
N VAL A 199 -13.33 -2.60 -4.64
CA VAL A 199 -12.42 -3.35 -3.78
C VAL A 199 -13.16 -4.11 -2.68
N GLU A 200 -14.19 -3.53 -2.08
CA GLU A 200 -15.01 -4.19 -1.06
C GLU A 200 -15.80 -5.38 -1.62
N ARG A 201 -16.22 -5.32 -2.89
CA ARG A 201 -16.99 -6.40 -3.55
C ARG A 201 -16.12 -7.49 -4.19
N ASN A 202 -15.08 -7.08 -4.91
CA ASN A 202 -14.31 -7.95 -5.81
C ASN A 202 -12.86 -8.16 -5.34
N GLY A 203 -12.39 -7.41 -4.33
CA GLY A 203 -11.01 -7.44 -3.87
C GLY A 203 -10.05 -6.64 -4.77
N SER A 204 -10.07 -6.89 -6.08
CA SER A 204 -9.23 -6.21 -7.08
C SER A 204 -10.02 -5.90 -8.36
N ILE A 205 -9.45 -5.02 -9.18
CA ILE A 205 -10.01 -4.53 -10.45
C ILE A 205 -8.87 -4.62 -11.47
N ASP A 206 -9.11 -5.11 -12.68
CA ASP A 206 -8.06 -5.22 -13.71
C ASP A 206 -8.11 -4.06 -14.69
N LEU A 207 -7.89 -2.83 -14.20
CA LEU A 207 -8.01 -1.60 -14.99
C LEU A 207 -6.68 -1.17 -15.63
N LEU A 208 -5.57 -1.41 -14.94
CA LEU A 208 -4.22 -1.02 -15.31
C LEU A 208 -3.37 -2.23 -15.71
N HIS A 209 -4.01 -3.28 -16.23
CA HIS A 209 -3.31 -4.47 -16.72
C HIS A 209 -2.20 -4.10 -17.70
N GLY A 210 -1.00 -4.61 -17.46
CA GLY A 210 0.19 -4.34 -18.29
C GLY A 210 0.82 -2.96 -18.10
N LYS A 211 0.26 -2.09 -17.24
CA LYS A 211 0.88 -0.81 -16.88
C LYS A 211 1.90 -0.97 -15.77
N VAL A 212 2.97 -0.18 -15.85
CA VAL A 212 4.10 -0.22 -14.89
C VAL A 212 4.24 1.13 -14.19
N MET A 213 4.15 1.12 -12.86
CA MET A 213 4.42 2.28 -12.01
C MET A 213 5.83 2.20 -11.44
N CYS A 214 6.67 3.19 -11.72
CA CYS A 214 7.97 3.35 -11.08
C CYS A 214 7.80 4.14 -9.76
N SER A 215 8.22 3.57 -8.64
CA SER A 215 8.16 4.18 -7.32
C SER A 215 9.57 4.55 -6.86
N MET A 216 9.86 5.85 -6.77
CA MET A 216 11.18 6.38 -6.38
C MET A 216 11.08 7.20 -5.09
N PHE A 217 11.65 6.67 -4.00
CA PHE A 217 11.60 7.29 -2.68
C PHE A 217 13.03 7.54 -2.16
N TYR A 218 13.42 8.81 -2.07
CA TYR A 218 14.71 9.24 -1.49
C TYR A 218 14.63 9.46 0.03
N GLU A 219 13.42 9.56 0.58
CA GLU A 219 13.16 9.60 2.03
C GLU A 219 12.36 8.37 2.49
N PRO A 220 12.61 7.87 3.71
CA PRO A 220 11.84 6.77 4.28
C PRO A 220 10.32 7.05 4.28
N SER A 221 9.55 6.08 3.79
CA SER A 221 8.10 6.15 3.72
C SER A 221 7.53 4.75 3.83
N THR A 222 6.48 4.60 4.64
CA THR A 222 5.69 3.35 4.73
C THR A 222 4.31 3.58 4.13
N ARG A 223 3.55 4.54 4.68
CA ARG A 223 2.16 4.80 4.27
C ARG A 223 2.09 5.25 2.81
N THR A 224 2.98 6.15 2.40
CA THR A 224 2.91 6.68 1.04
C THR A 224 3.35 5.65 0.00
N SER A 225 4.51 5.02 0.19
CA SER A 225 5.03 4.01 -0.74
C SER A 225 4.15 2.77 -0.81
N CYS A 226 3.82 2.17 0.34
CA CYS A 226 3.06 0.92 0.38
C CYS A 226 1.64 1.10 -0.16
N SER A 227 0.96 2.23 0.10
CA SER A 227 -0.41 2.37 -0.39
C SER A 227 -0.48 2.78 -1.86
N PHE A 228 0.56 3.41 -2.44
CA PHE A 228 0.68 3.51 -3.91
C PHE A 228 0.93 2.15 -4.55
N ALA A 229 1.85 1.36 -3.98
CA ALA A 229 2.14 0.03 -4.51
C ALA A 229 0.90 -0.87 -4.44
N ALA A 230 0.20 -0.88 -3.29
CA ALA A 230 -1.05 -1.62 -3.13
C ALA A 230 -2.16 -1.11 -4.05
N ALA A 231 -2.25 0.20 -4.31
CA ALA A 231 -3.21 0.75 -5.26
C ALA A 231 -2.94 0.23 -6.68
N MET A 232 -1.68 0.26 -7.13
CA MET A 232 -1.30 -0.24 -8.45
C MET A 232 -1.59 -1.74 -8.59
N CYS A 233 -1.20 -2.56 -7.60
CA CYS A 233 -1.47 -3.99 -7.63
C CYS A 233 -2.97 -4.33 -7.61
N ARG A 234 -3.77 -3.59 -6.84
CA ARG A 234 -5.24 -3.78 -6.82
C ARG A 234 -5.92 -3.36 -8.12
N LEU A 235 -5.25 -2.56 -8.94
CA LEU A 235 -5.71 -2.17 -10.27
C LEU A 235 -5.17 -3.10 -11.39
N GLY A 236 -4.46 -4.19 -11.06
CA GLY A 236 -3.87 -5.11 -12.04
C GLY A 236 -2.54 -4.65 -12.63
N GLY A 237 -2.00 -3.53 -12.12
CA GLY A 237 -0.72 -2.98 -12.55
C GLY A 237 0.50 -3.57 -11.84
N THR A 238 1.68 -3.33 -12.40
CA THR A 238 2.97 -3.76 -11.84
C THR A 238 3.75 -2.57 -11.25
N VAL A 239 4.55 -2.82 -10.22
CA VAL A 239 5.35 -1.78 -9.55
C VAL A 239 6.84 -2.10 -9.63
N VAL A 240 7.63 -1.14 -10.10
CA VAL A 240 9.09 -1.18 -10.02
C VAL A 240 9.53 -0.18 -8.96
N SER A 241 10.09 -0.66 -7.85
CA SER A 241 10.51 0.19 -6.74
C SER A 241 12.02 0.41 -6.77
N ALA A 242 12.44 1.66 -6.56
CA ALA A 242 13.82 2.04 -6.33
C ALA A 242 13.88 2.98 -5.12
N ASP A 243 14.94 2.85 -4.32
CA ASP A 243 15.20 3.72 -3.19
C ASP A 243 16.52 4.49 -3.39
N GLY A 244 16.63 5.65 -2.74
CA GLY A 244 17.83 6.50 -2.88
C GLY A 244 19.11 5.86 -2.32
N SER A 245 19.00 4.88 -1.42
CA SER A 245 20.12 4.21 -0.76
C SER A 245 20.68 2.99 -1.50
N SER A 246 19.91 2.40 -2.41
CA SER A 246 20.24 1.18 -3.15
C SER A 246 20.34 1.40 -4.66
N SER A 247 20.01 2.60 -5.14
CA SER A 247 20.06 2.96 -6.57
C SER A 247 21.38 3.58 -7.00
N SER A 248 21.55 3.78 -8.32
CA SER A 248 22.70 4.46 -8.92
C SER A 248 22.88 5.92 -8.48
N VAL A 249 21.92 6.48 -7.74
CA VAL A 249 22.07 7.76 -7.03
C VAL A 249 23.30 7.74 -6.12
N VAL A 250 23.62 6.60 -5.49
CA VAL A 250 24.83 6.43 -4.66
C VAL A 250 26.13 6.64 -5.48
N LYS A 251 26.07 6.42 -6.79
CA LYS A 251 27.18 6.64 -7.73
C LYS A 251 27.25 8.08 -8.24
N GLY A 252 26.39 8.97 -7.74
CA GLY A 252 26.31 10.37 -8.15
C GLY A 252 25.40 10.64 -9.35
N GLU A 253 24.47 9.73 -9.69
CA GLU A 253 23.48 9.98 -10.75
C GLU A 253 22.60 11.19 -10.40
N THR A 254 22.36 12.06 -11.39
CA THR A 254 21.51 13.24 -11.20
C THR A 254 20.02 12.85 -11.17
N LEU A 255 19.19 13.61 -10.42
CA LEU A 255 17.74 13.41 -10.42
C LEU A 255 17.16 13.42 -11.84
N ALA A 256 17.65 14.29 -12.73
CA ALA A 256 17.19 14.38 -14.10
C ALA A 256 17.44 13.09 -14.89
N ASP A 257 18.62 12.48 -14.74
CA ASP A 257 18.96 11.23 -15.43
C ASP A 257 18.20 10.05 -14.84
N THR A 258 18.08 9.96 -13.52
CA THR A 258 17.25 8.92 -12.88
C THR A 258 15.80 8.99 -13.38
N ILE A 259 15.20 10.18 -13.49
CA ILE A 259 13.83 10.35 -13.97
C ILE A 259 13.69 9.97 -15.45
N ARG A 260 14.65 10.33 -16.31
CA ARG A 260 14.65 9.89 -17.71
C ARG A 260 14.75 8.38 -17.83
N THR A 261 15.63 7.77 -17.04
CA THR A 261 15.84 6.31 -17.01
C THR A 261 14.56 5.60 -16.57
N LEU A 262 13.94 6.02 -15.47
CA LEU A 262 12.67 5.43 -15.00
C LEU A 262 11.53 5.64 -16.01
N GLY A 263 11.50 6.80 -16.69
CA GLY A 263 10.53 7.10 -17.73
C GLY A 263 10.68 6.27 -18.99
N CYS A 264 11.79 5.54 -19.17
CA CYS A 264 11.94 4.55 -20.23
C CYS A 264 11.29 3.19 -19.89
N TYR A 265 11.03 2.92 -18.61
CA TYR A 265 10.57 1.61 -18.11
C TYR A 265 9.11 1.62 -17.65
N GLY A 266 8.67 2.72 -17.05
CA GLY A 266 7.32 2.86 -16.48
C GLY A 266 6.41 3.76 -17.30
N ASP A 267 5.10 3.57 -17.13
CA ASP A 267 4.04 4.46 -17.64
C ASP A 267 3.78 5.66 -16.72
N LEU A 268 4.21 5.60 -15.45
CA LEU A 268 4.04 6.64 -14.45
C LEU A 268 5.13 6.55 -13.38
N ILE A 269 5.56 7.70 -12.83
CA ILE A 269 6.53 7.77 -11.76
C ILE A 269 5.93 8.43 -10.51
N VAL A 270 6.00 7.75 -9.37
CA VAL A 270 5.71 8.32 -8.05
C VAL A 270 7.03 8.72 -7.41
N LEU A 271 7.20 10.00 -7.09
CA LEU A 271 8.45 10.54 -6.57
C LEU A 271 8.26 11.15 -5.18
N ARG A 272 9.15 10.78 -4.25
CA ARG A 272 9.32 11.47 -2.97
C ARG A 272 10.79 11.85 -2.78
N HIS A 273 11.05 13.10 -2.44
CA HIS A 273 12.40 13.65 -2.36
C HIS A 273 12.55 14.68 -1.23
N PRO A 274 13.70 14.77 -0.55
CA PRO A 274 13.90 15.72 0.57
C PRO A 274 13.96 17.19 0.13
N ASP A 275 14.41 17.47 -1.10
CA ASP A 275 14.51 18.84 -1.59
C ASP A 275 13.15 19.41 -2.03
N PRO A 276 12.77 20.61 -1.58
CA PRO A 276 11.58 21.32 -2.06
C PRO A 276 11.67 21.62 -3.57
N GLY A 277 10.57 21.47 -4.31
CA GLY A 277 10.53 21.73 -5.76
C GLY A 277 11.18 20.65 -6.63
N SER A 278 11.68 19.57 -6.02
CA SER A 278 12.21 18.39 -6.72
C SER A 278 11.19 17.74 -7.64
N ALA A 279 9.92 17.66 -7.25
CA ALA A 279 8.85 17.12 -8.09
C ALA A 279 8.63 17.95 -9.36
N ALA A 280 8.67 19.29 -9.25
CA ALA A 280 8.58 20.18 -10.40
C ALA A 280 9.81 20.09 -11.31
N THR A 281 10.98 19.86 -10.74
CA THR A 281 12.22 19.63 -11.50
C THR A 281 12.15 18.30 -12.25
N ALA A 282 11.72 17.22 -11.59
CA ALA A 282 11.53 15.91 -12.20
C ALA A 282 10.53 15.95 -13.36
N ALA A 283 9.42 16.67 -13.21
CA ALA A 283 8.42 16.82 -14.27
C ALA A 283 8.99 17.41 -15.57
N LYS A 284 9.98 18.31 -15.51
CA LYS A 284 10.62 18.89 -16.71
C LYS A 284 11.41 17.88 -17.53
N PHE A 285 11.84 16.78 -16.92
CA PHE A 285 12.70 15.77 -17.54
C PHE A 285 11.98 14.44 -17.82
N SER A 286 10.77 14.29 -17.30
CA SER A 286 9.98 13.07 -17.46
C SER A 286 9.16 13.10 -18.75
N LYS A 287 9.14 11.99 -19.47
CA LYS A 287 8.21 11.76 -20.60
C LYS A 287 6.86 11.19 -20.16
N VAL A 288 6.79 10.72 -18.92
CA VAL A 288 5.61 10.11 -18.31
C VAL A 288 5.11 10.92 -17.12
N PRO A 289 3.84 10.77 -16.70
CA PRO A 289 3.30 11.49 -15.55
C PRO A 289 4.13 11.28 -14.28
N ILE A 290 4.21 12.35 -13.48
CA ILE A 290 4.93 12.38 -12.20
C ILE A 290 3.92 12.69 -11.12
N ILE A 291 3.86 11.86 -10.09
CA ILE A 291 3.06 12.11 -8.88
C ILE A 291 4.00 12.49 -7.74
N ASN A 292 3.79 13.69 -7.19
CA ASN A 292 4.47 14.17 -5.99
C ASN A 292 3.92 13.45 -4.75
N ALA A 293 4.73 12.55 -4.20
CA ALA A 293 4.51 11.85 -2.93
C ALA A 293 5.20 12.54 -1.73
N GLY A 294 5.69 13.77 -1.93
CA GLY A 294 6.27 14.65 -0.92
C GLY A 294 7.60 15.24 -1.40
N ASP A 295 7.73 16.57 -1.40
CA ASP A 295 8.96 17.29 -1.71
C ASP A 295 9.44 18.14 -0.52
N GLY A 296 10.19 17.53 0.40
CA GLY A 296 10.77 18.22 1.55
C GLY A 296 9.75 18.89 2.48
N ILE A 297 9.90 20.20 2.68
CA ILE A 297 8.95 21.04 3.43
C ILE A 297 7.82 21.61 2.55
N GLY A 298 7.83 21.30 1.25
CA GLY A 298 6.90 21.82 0.24
C GLY A 298 5.51 21.21 0.36
N GLU A 299 5.11 20.38 -0.60
CA GLU A 299 3.74 19.90 -0.71
C GLU A 299 3.63 18.37 -0.62
N HIS A 300 2.42 17.90 -0.28
CA HIS A 300 2.03 16.51 -0.41
C HIS A 300 0.58 16.44 -0.93
N PRO A 301 0.36 16.64 -2.24
CA PRO A 301 -0.98 16.82 -2.80
C PRO A 301 -1.90 15.63 -2.57
N THR A 302 -1.37 14.41 -2.72
CA THR A 302 -2.14 13.17 -2.57
C THR A 302 -2.54 12.88 -1.13
N GLN A 303 -1.82 13.42 -0.14
CA GLN A 303 -2.24 13.40 1.26
C GLN A 303 -3.40 14.39 1.48
N ALA A 304 -3.32 15.59 0.92
CA ALA A 304 -4.43 16.54 1.04
C ALA A 304 -5.71 16.02 0.37
N PHE A 305 -5.63 15.33 -0.78
CA PHE A 305 -6.80 14.71 -1.40
C PHE A 305 -7.45 13.66 -0.49
N LEU A 306 -6.66 12.74 0.07
CA LEU A 306 -7.22 11.70 0.93
C LEU A 306 -7.75 12.27 2.25
N ASP A 307 -7.17 13.36 2.74
CA ASP A 307 -7.64 14.05 3.95
C ASP A 307 -9.03 14.67 3.72
N VAL A 308 -9.21 15.43 2.64
CA VAL A 308 -10.52 16.00 2.28
C VAL A 308 -11.54 14.90 1.98
N TYR A 309 -11.14 13.84 1.29
CA TYR A 309 -12.01 12.68 1.05
C TYR A 309 -12.43 12.00 2.35
N THR A 310 -11.52 11.85 3.32
CA THR A 310 -11.85 11.29 4.64
C THR A 310 -12.88 12.15 5.37
N ILE A 311 -12.71 13.46 5.41
CA ILE A 311 -13.68 14.38 6.02
C ILE A 311 -15.06 14.20 5.39
N ARG A 312 -15.12 14.15 4.05
CA ARG A 312 -16.36 13.97 3.30
C ARG A 312 -17.04 12.62 3.60
N GLU A 313 -16.29 11.53 3.64
CA GLU A 313 -16.88 10.19 3.86
C GLU A 313 -17.32 9.98 5.32
N GLU A 314 -16.62 10.56 6.28
CA GLU A 314 -16.95 10.41 7.70
C GLU A 314 -18.11 11.32 8.13
N LEU A 315 -18.18 12.55 7.61
CA LEU A 315 -19.16 13.57 8.03
C LEU A 315 -20.22 13.87 6.97
N GLY A 316 -20.16 13.22 5.80
CA GLY A 316 -21.09 13.38 4.68
C GLY A 316 -20.88 14.66 3.84
N THR A 317 -20.27 15.70 4.40
CA THR A 317 -19.95 16.98 3.75
C THR A 317 -18.65 17.54 4.27
N VAL A 318 -18.03 18.45 3.51
CA VAL A 318 -16.92 19.28 3.98
C VAL A 318 -17.39 20.71 4.31
N ASN A 319 -18.53 21.14 3.74
CA ASN A 319 -19.05 22.48 3.95
C ASN A 319 -19.77 22.61 5.30
N GLY A 320 -19.63 23.77 5.93
CA GLY A 320 -20.21 24.12 7.22
C GLY A 320 -19.43 23.58 8.41
N LEU A 321 -18.26 22.97 8.19
CA LEU A 321 -17.49 22.34 9.25
C LEU A 321 -16.46 23.27 9.88
N THR A 322 -16.22 23.04 11.17
CA THR A 322 -15.11 23.65 11.91
C THR A 322 -13.96 22.65 12.02
N ILE A 323 -12.84 22.96 11.36
CA ILE A 323 -11.66 22.10 11.27
C ILE A 323 -10.54 22.70 12.12
N THR A 324 -10.11 21.96 13.14
CA THR A 324 -9.05 22.36 14.06
C THR A 324 -7.77 21.60 13.75
N LEU A 325 -6.72 22.34 13.34
CA LEU A 325 -5.40 21.79 13.05
C LEU A 325 -4.50 21.96 14.26
N VAL A 326 -3.87 20.88 14.71
CA VAL A 326 -3.12 20.83 15.98
C VAL A 326 -1.68 20.37 15.77
N GLY A 327 -0.73 21.05 16.41
CA GLY A 327 0.66 20.61 16.52
C GLY A 327 1.66 21.48 15.76
N ASP A 328 2.47 20.86 14.91
CA ASP A 328 3.49 21.55 14.09
C ASP A 328 2.88 22.09 12.79
N LEU A 329 2.30 23.29 12.88
CA LEU A 329 1.68 23.98 11.74
C LEU A 329 2.68 24.74 10.88
N LYS A 330 3.86 25.04 11.43
CA LYS A 330 4.95 25.73 10.71
C LYS A 330 5.59 24.84 9.67
N ASN A 331 5.87 23.58 10.02
CA ASN A 331 6.62 22.66 9.17
C ASN A 331 5.74 21.57 8.53
N GLY A 332 4.48 21.44 8.97
CA GLY A 332 3.56 20.41 8.51
C GLY A 332 3.17 20.54 7.03
N ARG A 333 3.95 19.92 6.13
CA ARG A 333 3.65 19.88 4.67
C ARG A 333 2.24 19.38 4.35
N THR A 334 1.72 18.44 5.14
CA THR A 334 0.37 17.88 4.96
C THR A 334 -0.69 18.92 5.30
N VAL A 335 -0.47 19.68 6.38
CA VAL A 335 -1.35 20.78 6.80
C VAL A 335 -1.38 21.89 5.76
N HIS A 336 -0.22 22.28 5.22
CA HIS A 336 -0.17 23.33 4.20
C HIS A 336 -0.91 22.93 2.93
N SER A 337 -0.72 21.70 2.45
CA SER A 337 -1.47 21.18 1.29
C SER A 337 -2.97 21.03 1.59
N LEU A 338 -3.35 20.61 2.80
CA LEU A 338 -4.76 20.50 3.21
C LEU A 338 -5.45 21.87 3.22
N VAL A 339 -4.84 22.87 3.85
CA VAL A 339 -5.38 24.24 3.92
C VAL A 339 -5.60 24.83 2.52
N LYS A 340 -4.67 24.59 1.59
CA LYS A 340 -4.80 25.01 0.19
C LYS A 340 -6.01 24.39 -0.51
N LEU A 341 -6.41 23.17 -0.16
CA LEU A 341 -7.63 22.54 -0.72
C LEU A 341 -8.89 22.97 0.01
N LEU A 342 -8.81 23.23 1.31
CA LEU A 342 -9.96 23.64 2.12
C LEU A 342 -10.53 25.01 1.70
N VAL A 343 -9.73 25.83 1.02
CA VAL A 343 -10.18 27.09 0.38
C VAL A 343 -11.35 26.89 -0.61
N TYR A 344 -11.50 25.72 -1.22
CA TYR A 344 -12.63 25.43 -2.13
C TYR A 344 -13.95 25.09 -1.41
N TYR A 345 -13.93 25.03 -0.08
CA TYR A 345 -15.06 24.64 0.76
C TYR A 345 -15.40 25.76 1.75
N HIS A 346 -16.64 25.75 2.23
CA HIS A 346 -17.09 26.72 3.24
C HIS A 346 -16.77 26.15 4.62
N VAL A 347 -15.58 26.44 5.15
CA VAL A 347 -15.11 25.92 6.44
C VAL A 347 -14.63 27.04 7.34
N THR A 348 -14.65 26.79 8.64
CA THR A 348 -13.95 27.60 9.65
C THR A 348 -12.70 26.85 10.09
N LEU A 349 -11.54 27.49 10.05
CA LEU A 349 -10.28 26.88 10.45
C LEU A 349 -9.84 27.36 11.83
N ASN A 350 -9.44 26.45 12.71
CA ASN A 350 -8.82 26.80 13.98
C ASN A 350 -7.40 26.26 14.03
N PHE A 351 -6.44 27.08 14.43
CA PHE A 351 -5.04 26.72 14.54
C PHE A 351 -4.63 26.63 15.99
N VAL A 352 -4.23 25.44 16.44
CA VAL A 352 -3.75 25.19 17.80
C VAL A 352 -2.30 24.75 17.73
N SER A 353 -1.39 25.62 18.17
CA SER A 353 0.05 25.33 18.09
C SER A 353 0.83 26.13 19.14
N PRO A 354 2.03 25.66 19.55
CA PRO A 354 2.92 26.46 20.36
C PRO A 354 3.38 27.69 19.57
N PRO A 355 3.76 28.80 20.23
CA PRO A 355 4.20 30.01 19.55
C PRO A 355 5.31 29.81 18.50
N SER A 356 6.21 28.85 18.71
CA SER A 356 7.32 28.57 17.77
C SER A 356 6.89 27.80 16.51
N LEU A 357 5.73 27.15 16.51
CA LEU A 357 5.23 26.29 15.41
C LEU A 357 3.92 26.79 14.79
N ARG A 358 3.65 28.09 14.89
CA ARG A 358 2.46 28.72 14.31
C ARG A 358 2.40 28.57 12.80
N MET A 359 1.17 28.61 12.28
CA MET A 359 0.92 28.67 10.85
C MET A 359 1.66 29.87 10.24
N PRO A 360 2.42 29.71 9.14
CA PRO A 360 3.12 30.81 8.48
C PRO A 360 2.15 31.91 8.04
N ASP A 361 2.58 33.17 8.14
CA ASP A 361 1.75 34.33 7.80
C ASP A 361 1.34 34.34 6.32
N GLU A 362 2.17 33.81 5.43
CA GLU A 362 1.86 33.65 4.00
C GLU A 362 0.59 32.83 3.78
N VAL A 363 0.43 31.71 4.50
CA VAL A 363 -0.77 30.86 4.42
C VAL A 363 -1.99 31.59 4.96
N LYS A 364 -1.84 32.35 6.06
CA LYS A 364 -2.93 33.15 6.64
C LYS A 364 -3.40 34.24 5.69
N ILE A 365 -2.48 34.93 5.01
CA ILE A 365 -2.79 35.93 4.00
C ILE A 365 -3.58 35.31 2.84
N GLU A 366 -3.20 34.10 2.39
CA GLU A 366 -3.94 33.37 1.36
C GLU A 366 -5.36 33.02 1.81
N LEU A 367 -5.54 32.57 3.05
CA LEU A 367 -6.86 32.27 3.63
C LEU A 367 -7.75 33.52 3.71
N THR A 368 -7.20 34.65 4.15
CA THR A 368 -7.94 35.92 4.18
C THR A 368 -8.37 36.35 2.78
N LYS A 369 -7.48 36.23 1.77
CA LYS A 369 -7.82 36.54 0.37
C LYS A 369 -8.90 35.62 -0.20
N ALA A 370 -8.93 34.36 0.25
CA ALA A 370 -9.95 33.39 -0.11
C ALA A 370 -11.27 33.57 0.66
N GLY A 371 -11.34 34.47 1.64
CA GLY A 371 -12.53 34.69 2.47
C GLY A 371 -12.81 33.57 3.47
N ILE A 372 -11.80 32.79 3.85
CA ILE A 372 -11.92 31.71 4.84
C ILE A 372 -11.71 32.29 6.25
N SER A 373 -12.67 32.07 7.14
CA SER A 373 -12.56 32.42 8.55
C SER A 373 -11.56 31.52 9.25
N PHE A 374 -10.62 32.10 10.00
CA PHE A 374 -9.71 31.34 10.85
C PHE A 374 -9.44 32.01 12.20
N ASN A 375 -9.16 31.20 13.21
CA ASN A 375 -8.80 31.63 14.57
C ASN A 375 -7.53 30.92 15.05
N GLU A 376 -6.76 31.57 15.92
CA GLU A 376 -5.56 31.00 16.54
C GLU A 376 -5.80 30.80 18.05
N TYR A 377 -5.49 29.61 18.57
CA TYR A 377 -5.64 29.25 19.97
C TYR A 377 -4.35 28.68 20.53
N SER A 378 -4.16 28.84 21.84
CA SER A 378 -3.01 28.29 22.56
C SER A 378 -3.29 26.93 23.20
N ASP A 379 -4.54 26.66 23.58
CA ASP A 379 -4.98 25.41 24.18
C ASP A 379 -6.09 24.77 23.34
N LEU A 380 -5.98 23.46 23.10
CA LEU A 380 -7.00 22.67 22.42
C LEU A 380 -8.29 22.57 23.24
N ASN A 381 -8.22 22.65 24.57
CA ASN A 381 -9.40 22.58 25.43
C ASN A 381 -10.43 23.70 25.17
N GLU A 382 -9.98 24.86 24.67
CA GLU A 382 -10.84 26.02 24.41
C GLU A 382 -11.74 25.80 23.20
N VAL A 383 -11.28 25.01 22.21
CA VAL A 383 -11.91 24.92 20.89
C VAL A 383 -12.45 23.52 20.56
N ILE A 384 -12.07 22.49 21.31
CA ILE A 384 -12.44 21.10 21.01
C ILE A 384 -13.96 20.87 21.00
N ALA A 385 -14.72 21.58 21.83
CA ALA A 385 -16.18 21.45 21.91
C ALA A 385 -16.89 21.97 20.64
N GLU A 386 -16.23 22.85 19.87
CA GLU A 386 -16.76 23.44 18.63
C GLU A 386 -16.24 22.72 17.38
N SER A 387 -15.20 21.90 17.53
CA SER A 387 -14.52 21.26 16.40
C SER A 387 -15.30 20.06 15.87
N ASP A 388 -15.51 19.99 14.55
CA ASP A 388 -16.07 18.81 13.87
C ASP A 388 -14.96 17.87 13.38
N VAL A 389 -13.79 18.43 13.07
CA VAL A 389 -12.58 17.68 12.70
C VAL A 389 -11.42 18.18 13.54
N VAL A 390 -10.72 17.28 14.23
CA VAL A 390 -9.42 17.57 14.84
C VAL A 390 -8.34 16.83 14.06
N TYR A 391 -7.53 17.60 13.33
CA TYR A 391 -6.42 17.09 12.54
C TYR A 391 -5.11 17.30 13.29
N VAL A 392 -4.55 16.21 13.79
CA VAL A 392 -3.34 16.22 14.63
C VAL A 392 -2.11 15.99 13.77
N THR A 393 -1.05 16.74 14.04
CA THR A 393 0.24 16.60 13.36
C THR A 393 1.34 16.14 14.30
N ARG A 394 2.26 15.36 13.75
CA ARG A 394 3.50 14.96 14.43
C ARG A 394 4.46 16.15 14.51
N VAL A 395 5.02 16.38 15.69
CA VAL A 395 6.18 17.26 15.86
C VAL A 395 7.41 16.61 15.22
N GLN A 396 7.91 17.23 14.14
CA GLN A 396 8.97 16.65 13.32
C GLN A 396 10.35 16.86 13.95
N LYS A 397 10.77 15.93 14.81
CA LYS A 397 12.08 15.94 15.50
C LYS A 397 13.24 16.28 14.56
N GLU A 398 13.22 15.74 13.35
CA GLU A 398 14.24 15.91 12.33
C GLU A 398 14.39 17.34 11.78
N ARG A 399 13.49 18.27 12.12
CA ARG A 399 13.51 19.67 11.65
C ARG A 399 13.92 20.68 12.72
N PHE A 400 14.16 20.23 13.95
CA PHE A 400 14.67 21.09 15.02
C PHE A 400 16.20 21.08 15.01
N SER A 401 16.80 22.27 15.03
CA SER A 401 18.24 22.43 15.24
C SER A 401 18.63 22.22 16.70
N ASP A 402 17.74 22.57 17.64
CA ASP A 402 17.90 22.36 19.07
C ASP A 402 16.96 21.27 19.60
N LEU A 403 17.54 20.21 20.16
CA LEU A 403 16.81 19.09 20.72
C LEU A 403 16.04 19.49 22.01
N ALA A 404 16.51 20.49 22.75
CA ALA A 404 15.81 20.97 23.94
C ALA A 404 14.51 21.71 23.59
N GLU A 405 14.49 22.43 22.46
CA GLU A 405 13.25 23.00 21.93
C GLU A 405 12.24 21.90 21.56
N TYR A 406 12.68 20.86 20.86
CA TYR A 406 11.84 19.71 20.52
C TYR A 406 11.22 19.05 21.76
N GLU A 407 12.03 18.79 22.79
CA GLU A 407 11.58 18.14 24.02
C GLU A 407 10.52 18.96 24.78
N ARG A 408 10.56 20.29 24.68
CA ARG A 408 9.54 21.17 25.28
C ARG A 408 8.20 21.10 24.55
N VAL A 409 8.20 20.90 23.23
CA VAL A 409 6.98 21.01 22.41
C VAL A 409 6.38 19.66 21.99
N LYS A 410 7.15 18.56 22.04
CA LYS A 410 6.72 17.23 21.54
C LYS A 410 5.46 16.66 22.21
N SER A 411 5.18 17.06 23.45
CA SER A 411 4.02 16.61 24.23
C SER A 411 3.13 17.78 24.66
N ALA A 412 3.24 18.93 23.99
CA ALA A 412 2.43 20.11 24.29
C ALA A 412 0.93 19.86 24.08
N TYR A 413 0.59 19.02 23.08
CA TYR A 413 -0.79 18.62 22.78
C TYR A 413 -0.86 17.09 22.71
N VAL A 414 -1.65 16.51 23.61
CA VAL A 414 -1.88 15.07 23.68
C VAL A 414 -3.38 14.82 23.63
N ILE A 415 -3.82 14.07 22.62
CA ILE A 415 -5.20 13.61 22.51
C ILE A 415 -5.37 12.36 23.36
N ASN A 416 -6.26 12.44 24.35
CA ASN A 416 -6.60 11.36 25.27
C ASN A 416 -8.10 11.33 25.55
N ASN A 417 -8.59 10.28 26.22
CA ASN A 417 -10.01 10.12 26.52
C ASN A 417 -10.56 11.26 27.40
N LYS A 418 -9.73 11.82 28.30
CA LYS A 418 -10.13 12.96 29.14
C LYS A 418 -10.50 14.19 28.30
N LEU A 419 -9.69 14.50 27.29
CA LEU A 419 -9.92 15.58 26.35
C LEU A 419 -11.11 15.26 25.42
N MET A 420 -11.16 14.04 24.90
CA MET A 420 -12.21 13.57 23.99
C MET A 420 -13.62 13.56 24.61
N ARG A 421 -13.75 13.53 25.95
CA ARG A 421 -15.04 13.73 26.64
C ARG A 421 -15.66 15.12 26.45
N LYS A 422 -14.86 16.13 26.14
CA LYS A 422 -15.33 17.51 25.89
C LYS A 422 -15.68 17.76 24.43
N ALA A 423 -15.24 16.87 23.53
CA ALA A 423 -15.49 16.97 22.10
C ALA A 423 -16.95 16.63 21.75
N LYS A 424 -17.40 17.11 20.58
CA LYS A 424 -18.70 16.71 20.02
C LYS A 424 -18.77 15.19 19.85
N THR A 425 -19.98 14.65 19.92
CA THR A 425 -20.23 13.21 19.70
C THR A 425 -19.96 12.80 18.25
N GLN A 426 -20.27 13.68 17.29
CA GLN A 426 -20.12 13.44 15.84
C GLN A 426 -18.83 14.07 15.26
N MET A 427 -17.83 14.34 16.09
CA MET A 427 -16.53 14.85 15.65
C MET A 427 -15.61 13.69 15.25
N ILE A 428 -14.65 13.95 14.35
CA ILE A 428 -13.60 12.97 14.00
C ILE A 428 -12.20 13.47 14.35
N VAL A 429 -11.33 12.52 14.69
CA VAL A 429 -9.89 12.75 14.91
C VAL A 429 -9.12 12.13 13.75
N MET A 430 -8.33 12.97 13.07
CA MET A 430 -7.50 12.60 11.93
C MET A 430 -6.02 12.82 12.26
N HIS A 431 -5.16 12.04 11.61
CA HIS A 431 -3.72 12.16 11.74
C HIS A 431 -3.05 11.52 10.52
N PRO A 432 -2.13 12.20 9.81
CA PRO A 432 -1.49 11.67 8.60
C PRO A 432 -0.54 10.49 8.86
N LEU A 433 -0.30 10.15 10.13
CA LEU A 433 0.70 9.22 10.65
C LEU A 433 2.16 9.47 10.16
N PRO A 434 3.19 8.85 10.79
CA PRO A 434 3.14 8.14 12.06
C PRO A 434 2.85 9.08 13.24
N ARG A 435 2.34 8.50 14.34
CA ARG A 435 2.22 9.19 15.63
C ARG A 435 3.31 8.73 16.59
N VAL A 436 3.68 9.56 17.56
CA VAL A 436 4.68 9.25 18.59
C VAL A 436 4.09 9.35 20.00
N THR A 437 3.66 10.54 20.41
CA THR A 437 3.10 10.83 21.75
C THR A 437 1.85 11.71 21.70
N GLU A 438 1.53 12.26 20.54
CA GLU A 438 0.46 13.23 20.32
C GLU A 438 -0.95 12.64 20.40
N ILE A 439 -1.10 11.32 20.26
CA ILE A 439 -2.36 10.60 20.46
C ILE A 439 -2.08 9.36 21.31
N GLU A 440 -2.74 9.27 22.47
CA GLU A 440 -2.65 8.10 23.34
C GLU A 440 -3.30 6.87 22.70
N PRO A 441 -2.75 5.65 22.88
CA PRO A 441 -3.31 4.43 22.30
C PRO A 441 -4.74 4.11 22.74
N GLU A 442 -5.19 4.62 23.89
CA GLU A 442 -6.57 4.45 24.35
C GLU A 442 -7.61 5.08 23.42
N VAL A 443 -7.21 6.07 22.62
CA VAL A 443 -8.08 6.76 21.66
C VAL A 443 -8.39 5.87 20.44
N ASP A 444 -7.62 4.80 20.20
CA ASP A 444 -7.82 3.87 19.08
C ASP A 444 -9.18 3.17 19.14
N PHE A 445 -9.72 3.01 20.35
CA PHE A 445 -11.00 2.37 20.61
C PHE A 445 -12.18 3.35 20.55
N ASP A 446 -11.92 4.66 20.42
CA ASP A 446 -12.96 5.67 20.22
C ASP A 446 -13.44 5.63 18.75
N GLN A 447 -14.75 5.56 18.52
CA GLN A 447 -15.32 5.51 17.16
C GLN A 447 -14.95 6.74 16.32
N ARG A 448 -14.70 7.87 16.98
CA ARG A 448 -14.29 9.14 16.37
C ARG A 448 -12.86 9.12 15.84
N ALA A 449 -12.04 8.14 16.24
CA ALA A 449 -10.67 7.96 15.75
C ALA A 449 -10.69 7.47 14.30
N ALA A 450 -10.53 8.40 13.35
CA ALA A 450 -10.59 8.12 11.92
C ALA A 450 -9.22 7.90 11.27
N TYR A 451 -8.09 8.11 11.96
CA TYR A 451 -6.76 8.08 11.34
C TYR A 451 -6.36 6.74 10.68
N PHE A 452 -6.87 5.59 11.14
CA PHE A 452 -6.66 4.32 10.42
C PHE A 452 -7.64 4.15 9.24
N ARG A 453 -8.87 4.66 9.36
CA ARG A 453 -9.82 4.72 8.23
C ARG A 453 -9.29 5.64 7.13
N GLN A 454 -8.71 6.77 7.51
CA GLN A 454 -7.97 7.71 6.65
C GLN A 454 -6.86 7.00 5.85
N MET A 455 -6.08 6.09 6.47
CA MET A 455 -5.09 5.30 5.72
C MET A 455 -5.73 4.39 4.66
N ARG A 456 -6.87 3.78 4.99
CA ARG A 456 -7.64 2.95 4.04
C ARG A 456 -8.21 3.81 2.91
N TYR A 457 -8.76 4.97 3.22
CA TYR A 457 -9.23 5.92 2.21
C TYR A 457 -8.10 6.42 1.29
N GLY A 458 -6.88 6.55 1.82
CA GLY A 458 -5.68 6.83 1.05
C GLY A 458 -5.39 5.81 -0.06
N LEU A 459 -5.74 4.53 0.13
CA LEU A 459 -5.64 3.52 -0.91
C LEU A 459 -6.59 3.84 -2.08
N TYR A 460 -7.86 4.11 -1.79
CA TYR A 460 -8.89 4.31 -2.82
C TYR A 460 -8.68 5.60 -3.61
N VAL A 461 -8.30 6.69 -2.94
CA VAL A 461 -7.98 7.96 -3.62
C VAL A 461 -6.78 7.79 -4.56
N ARG A 462 -5.78 7.00 -4.17
CA ARG A 462 -4.62 6.73 -5.04
C ARG A 462 -4.96 5.76 -6.16
N MET A 463 -5.84 4.80 -5.95
CA MET A 463 -6.38 3.97 -7.04
C MET A 463 -7.09 4.85 -8.06
N ALA A 464 -7.96 5.76 -7.62
CA ALA A 464 -8.64 6.69 -8.51
C ALA A 464 -7.65 7.59 -9.26
N LEU A 465 -6.62 8.11 -8.58
CA LEU A 465 -5.61 8.96 -9.21
C LEU A 465 -4.74 8.21 -10.23
N LEU A 466 -4.42 6.93 -10.00
CA LEU A 466 -3.66 6.12 -10.95
C LEU A 466 -4.50 5.69 -12.16
N ALA A 467 -5.82 5.55 -11.97
CA ALA A 467 -6.76 5.20 -13.02
C ALA A 467 -7.02 6.36 -13.99
N LEU A 468 -7.14 7.58 -13.45
CA LEU A 468 -7.41 8.83 -14.18
C LEU A 468 -6.19 9.33 -14.96
#